data_AF-A0A7W6TD36-F1
#
_entry.id   AF-A0A7W6TD36-F1
#
_cell.length_a   1.000
_cell.length_b   1.000
_cell.length_c   1.000
_cell.angle_alpha   90.00
_cell.angle_beta   90.00
_cell.angle_gamma   90.00
#
_symmetry.space_group_name_H-M   'P 1'
#
loop_
_entity.id
_entity.type
_entity.pdbx_description
1 polymer ?
#
loop_
_entity_poly.entity_id
_entity_poly.type
_entity_poly.pdbx_seq_one_letter_code
_entity_poly.pdbx_strand_id
1 'polypeptide(L)'
;MILDAARLALVNLFASETRSAFWKMLGLTLLILVGLWFALRETFAYYIWPWFAAFLPTMPEWTGWLTLIAAIAASIGLALGLALLIAPITALIAGLFLDDVAAVVEKRDYPNDPPGKELPLGQAIAGSIKFLGVAIVFNFIALLLLFIPGVNLIAFFMANGYLLGREFFEFAAMRFRSPEEARAFRAKHASTVLLAGMLIAGFLAIPFFNLLTPLFAAGLMVHLHKALSKRDPGFKA
;
A
#
# COMPACT_ATOMS: atom_id res chain seq x y z
N MET A 1 -3.24 4.83 -22.97
CA MET A 1 -2.45 5.49 -21.90
C MET A 1 -2.36 4.64 -20.65
N ILE A 2 -3.46 4.45 -19.89
CA ILE A 2 -3.42 3.62 -18.67
C ILE A 2 -3.05 2.17 -19.01
N LEU A 3 -3.68 1.59 -20.04
CA LEU A 3 -3.39 0.22 -20.48
C LEU A 3 -1.95 0.07 -20.99
N ASP A 4 -1.43 1.07 -21.70
CA ASP A 4 -0.03 1.07 -22.17
C ASP A 4 0.94 1.13 -20.99
N ALA A 5 0.66 2.01 -20.03
CA ALA A 5 1.43 2.14 -18.80
C ALA A 5 1.40 0.83 -17.97
N ALA A 6 0.25 0.17 -17.89
CA ALA A 6 0.10 -1.12 -17.23
C ALA A 6 0.86 -2.23 -17.96
N ARG A 7 0.81 -2.26 -19.29
CA ARG A 7 1.57 -3.22 -20.10
C ARG A 7 3.08 -3.03 -19.91
N LEU A 8 3.56 -1.79 -19.95
CA LEU A 8 4.97 -1.48 -19.68
C LEU A 8 5.35 -1.92 -18.27
N ALA A 9 4.58 -1.54 -17.26
CA ALA A 9 4.83 -1.95 -15.88
C ALA A 9 4.89 -3.48 -15.70
N LEU A 10 4.03 -4.25 -16.38
CA LEU A 10 4.08 -5.71 -16.36
C LEU A 10 5.37 -6.26 -16.97
N VAL A 11 5.82 -5.70 -18.10
CA VAL A 11 7.11 -6.09 -18.72
C VAL A 11 8.28 -5.75 -17.79
N ASN A 12 8.17 -4.67 -17.02
CA ASN A 12 9.19 -4.24 -16.05
C ASN A 12 9.39 -5.26 -14.93
N LEU A 13 8.34 -5.96 -14.52
CA LEU A 13 8.44 -6.99 -13.47
C LEU A 13 9.44 -8.10 -13.80
N PHE A 14 9.60 -8.44 -15.09
CA PHE A 14 10.44 -9.55 -15.54
C PHE A 14 11.83 -9.12 -16.01
N ALA A 15 12.11 -7.81 -16.02
CA ALA A 15 13.38 -7.27 -16.48
C ALA A 15 14.51 -7.55 -15.49
N SER A 16 15.74 -7.68 -15.99
CA SER A 16 16.91 -8.00 -15.18
C SER A 16 17.27 -6.86 -14.23
N GLU A 17 17.09 -5.60 -14.66
CA GLU A 17 17.39 -4.39 -13.90
C GLU A 17 16.51 -4.28 -12.64
N THR A 18 15.28 -4.80 -12.73
CA THR A 18 14.28 -4.74 -11.66
C THR A 18 14.51 -5.80 -10.58
N ARG A 19 15.28 -6.86 -10.86
CA ARG A 19 15.59 -7.94 -9.90
C ARG A 19 16.33 -7.43 -8.67
N SER A 20 17.26 -6.50 -8.84
CA SER A 20 17.99 -5.92 -7.70
C SER A 20 17.05 -5.13 -6.78
N ALA A 21 16.17 -4.32 -7.37
CA ALA A 21 15.14 -3.59 -6.63
C ALA A 21 14.17 -4.56 -5.92
N PHE A 22 13.78 -5.64 -6.59
CA PHE A 22 12.93 -6.68 -5.99
C PHE A 22 13.57 -7.31 -4.74
N TRP A 23 14.83 -7.75 -4.81
CA TRP A 23 15.50 -8.38 -3.66
C TRP A 23 15.70 -7.42 -2.50
N LYS A 24 16.03 -6.15 -2.77
CA LYS A 24 16.11 -5.10 -1.74
C LYS A 24 14.76 -4.87 -1.08
N MET A 25 13.70 -4.72 -1.88
CA MET A 25 12.33 -4.53 -1.42
C MET A 25 11.89 -5.72 -0.57
N LEU A 26 12.13 -6.95 -1.03
CA LEU A 26 11.78 -8.16 -0.31
C LEU A 26 12.53 -8.28 1.03
N GLY A 27 13.85 -8.05 1.03
CA GLY A 27 14.66 -8.11 2.24
C GLY A 27 14.24 -7.10 3.30
N LEU A 28 13.99 -5.84 2.91
CA LEU A 28 13.52 -4.83 3.86
C LEU A 28 12.06 -5.04 4.26
N THR A 29 11.21 -5.53 3.36
CA THR A 29 9.83 -5.93 3.70
C THR A 29 9.85 -6.93 4.84
N LEU A 30 10.67 -7.98 4.72
CA LEU A 30 10.84 -8.98 5.78
C LEU A 30 11.36 -8.35 7.06
N LEU A 31 12.36 -7.47 6.98
CA LEU A 31 12.90 -6.77 8.14
C LEU A 31 11.83 -5.91 8.85
N ILE A 32 11.06 -5.12 8.10
CA ILE A 32 9.98 -4.29 8.63
C ILE A 32 8.88 -5.16 9.23
N LEU A 33 8.48 -6.24 8.56
CA LEU A 33 7.47 -7.17 9.07
C LEU A 33 7.90 -7.83 10.38
N VAL A 34 9.16 -8.27 10.48
CA VAL A 34 9.72 -8.81 11.73
C VAL A 34 9.74 -7.75 12.83
N GLY A 35 10.22 -6.54 12.52
CA GLY A 35 10.23 -5.43 13.46
C GLY A 35 8.82 -5.06 13.96
N LEU A 36 7.85 -5.00 13.04
CA LEU A 36 6.46 -4.72 13.35
C LEU A 36 5.81 -5.85 14.15
N TRP A 37 6.11 -7.11 13.84
CA TRP A 37 5.65 -8.27 14.60
C TRP A 37 6.08 -8.17 16.07
N PHE A 38 7.37 -7.93 16.31
CA PHE A 38 7.86 -7.74 17.68
C PHE A 38 7.22 -6.50 18.33
N ALA A 39 7.19 -5.37 17.64
CA ALA A 39 6.60 -4.15 18.19
C ALA A 39 5.13 -4.33 18.58
N LEU A 40 4.31 -4.94 17.71
CA LEU A 40 2.90 -5.21 17.98
C LEU A 40 2.73 -6.24 19.10
N ARG A 41 3.50 -7.33 19.08
CA ARG A 41 3.45 -8.37 20.11
C ARG A 41 3.78 -7.82 21.48
N GLU A 42 4.91 -7.11 21.61
CA GLU A 42 5.33 -6.55 22.90
C GLU A 42 4.35 -5.47 23.36
N THR A 43 3.90 -4.59 22.46
CA THR A 43 2.89 -3.58 22.80
C THR A 43 1.59 -4.24 23.31
N PHE A 44 1.14 -5.29 22.63
CA PHE A 44 -0.03 -6.04 23.06
C PHE A 44 0.19 -6.70 24.42
N ALA A 45 1.31 -7.40 24.61
CA ALA A 45 1.62 -8.12 25.85
C ALA A 45 1.76 -7.20 27.06
N TYR A 46 2.38 -6.02 26.90
CA TYR A 46 2.64 -5.11 28.01
C TYR A 46 1.49 -4.14 28.29
N TYR A 47 0.77 -3.66 27.26
CA TYR A 47 -0.22 -2.59 27.45
C TYR A 47 -1.68 -3.06 27.29
N ILE A 48 -1.94 -4.02 26.40
CA ILE A 48 -3.32 -4.43 26.06
C ILE A 48 -3.74 -5.65 26.87
N TRP A 49 -2.87 -6.66 26.96
CA TRP A 49 -3.14 -7.91 27.64
C TRP A 49 -3.49 -7.76 29.13
N PRO A 50 -2.80 -6.91 29.93
CA PRO A 50 -3.15 -6.75 31.34
C PRO A 50 -4.56 -6.19 31.55
N TRP A 51 -4.98 -5.27 30.67
CA TRP A 51 -6.35 -4.76 30.64
C TRP A 51 -7.34 -5.88 30.33
N PHE A 52 -7.11 -6.64 29.26
CA PHE A 52 -7.97 -7.78 28.88
C PHE A 52 -8.06 -8.84 29.98
N ALA A 53 -6.93 -9.20 30.58
CA ALA A 53 -6.84 -10.17 31.66
C ALA A 53 -7.63 -9.72 32.90
N ALA A 54 -7.70 -8.41 33.19
CA ALA A 54 -8.48 -7.87 34.29
C ALA A 54 -10.00 -7.99 34.10
N PHE A 55 -10.49 -8.01 32.85
CA PHE A 55 -11.91 -8.22 32.55
C PHE A 55 -12.30 -9.69 32.44
N LEU A 56 -11.35 -10.62 32.48
CA LEU A 56 -11.63 -12.05 32.42
C LEU A 56 -11.92 -12.58 33.83
N PRO A 57 -13.19 -12.93 34.16
CA PRO A 57 -13.49 -13.55 35.44
C PRO A 57 -12.81 -14.92 35.54
N THR A 58 -12.41 -15.32 36.75
CA THR A 58 -11.95 -16.70 37.01
C THR A 58 -13.12 -17.65 36.76
N MET A 59 -13.08 -18.28 35.60
CA MET A 59 -14.13 -19.16 35.10
C MET A 59 -14.03 -20.56 35.73
N PRO A 60 -15.13 -21.16 36.23
CA PRO A 60 -15.14 -22.53 36.76
C PRO A 60 -14.73 -23.59 35.72
N GLU A 61 -14.15 -24.72 36.11
CA GLU A 61 -13.64 -25.75 35.18
C GLU A 61 -14.68 -26.25 34.16
N TRP A 62 -15.96 -26.34 34.52
CA TRP A 62 -17.05 -26.76 33.63
C TRP A 62 -17.34 -25.77 32.48
N THR A 63 -16.85 -24.53 32.58
CA THR A 63 -16.94 -23.50 31.54
C THR A 63 -15.77 -23.54 30.55
N GLY A 64 -14.95 -24.60 30.55
CA GLY A 64 -13.83 -24.78 29.62
C GLY A 64 -14.19 -24.63 28.13
N TRP A 65 -15.45 -24.89 27.75
CA TRP A 65 -15.96 -24.66 26.40
C TRP A 65 -16.15 -23.17 26.06
N LEU A 66 -16.48 -22.32 27.04
CA LEU A 66 -16.56 -20.86 26.87
C LEU A 66 -15.17 -20.26 26.65
N THR A 67 -14.14 -20.74 27.34
CA THR A 67 -12.74 -20.36 27.10
C THR A 67 -12.29 -20.79 25.71
N LEU A 68 -12.69 -21.97 25.22
CA LEU A 68 -12.42 -22.39 23.85
C LEU A 68 -13.10 -21.46 22.82
N ILE A 69 -14.38 -21.13 23.01
CA ILE A 69 -15.11 -20.20 22.13
C ILE A 69 -14.45 -18.81 22.15
N ALA A 70 -14.11 -18.29 23.33
CA ALA A 70 -13.43 -17.01 23.47
C ALA A 70 -12.04 -17.03 22.80
N ALA A 71 -11.29 -18.12 22.93
CA ALA A 71 -10.00 -18.27 22.26
C ALA A 71 -10.15 -18.32 20.74
N ILE A 72 -11.16 -19.04 20.21
CA ILE A 72 -11.48 -19.06 18.77
C ILE A 72 -11.88 -17.66 18.29
N ALA A 73 -12.78 -16.98 19.00
CA ALA A 73 -13.24 -15.64 18.66
C ALA A 73 -12.08 -14.62 18.70
N ALA A 74 -11.22 -14.68 19.72
CA ALA A 74 -10.01 -13.87 19.81
C ALA A 74 -9.03 -14.19 18.67
N SER A 75 -8.85 -15.47 18.30
CA SER A 75 -7.99 -15.87 17.19
C SER A 75 -8.51 -15.36 15.84
N ILE A 76 -9.83 -15.45 15.62
CA ILE A 76 -10.48 -14.91 14.43
C ILE A 76 -10.36 -13.39 14.41
N GLY A 77 -10.63 -12.72 15.54
CA GLY A 77 -10.50 -11.27 15.68
C GLY A 77 -9.07 -10.79 15.39
N LEU A 78 -8.06 -11.51 15.90
CA LEU A 78 -6.66 -11.25 15.63
C LEU A 78 -6.32 -11.47 14.14
N ALA A 79 -6.77 -12.58 13.55
CA ALA A 79 -6.55 -12.87 12.14
C ALA A 79 -7.18 -11.80 11.23
N LEU A 80 -8.41 -11.37 11.52
CA LEU A 80 -9.07 -10.26 10.81
C LEU A 80 -8.30 -8.95 11.00
N GLY A 81 -7.87 -8.63 12.23
CA GLY A 81 -7.06 -7.45 12.52
C GLY A 81 -5.74 -7.44 11.74
N LEU A 82 -5.03 -8.56 11.70
CA LEU A 82 -3.80 -8.71 10.91
C LEU A 82 -4.06 -8.61 9.40
N ALA A 83 -5.15 -9.20 8.91
CA ALA A 83 -5.53 -9.13 7.50
C ALA A 83 -5.78 -7.68 7.04
N LEU A 84 -6.43 -6.85 7.89
CA LEU A 84 -6.65 -5.43 7.62
C LEU A 84 -5.35 -4.62 7.58
N LEU A 85 -4.28 -5.07 8.25
CA LEU A 85 -2.98 -4.42 8.23
C LEU A 85 -2.14 -4.74 6.99
N ILE A 86 -2.49 -5.78 6.22
CA ILE A 86 -1.74 -6.18 5.01
C ILE A 86 -1.64 -5.01 4.02
N ALA A 87 -2.78 -4.44 3.61
CA ALA A 87 -2.79 -3.36 2.62
C ALA A 87 -2.04 -2.09 3.08
N PRO A 88 -2.23 -1.58 4.32
CA PRO A 88 -1.44 -0.47 4.84
C PRO A 88 0.07 -0.76 4.90
N ILE A 89 0.47 -1.97 5.33
CA ILE A 89 1.88 -2.36 5.39
C ILE A 89 2.48 -2.45 3.98
N THR A 90 1.77 -3.07 3.03
CA THR A 90 2.22 -3.14 1.63
C THR A 90 2.44 -1.75 1.04
N ALA A 91 1.56 -0.80 1.33
CA ALA A 91 1.70 0.57 0.85
C ALA A 91 2.81 1.35 1.58
N LEU A 92 3.00 1.15 2.90
CA LEU A 92 4.13 1.72 3.65
C LEU A 92 5.46 1.28 3.04
N ILE A 93 5.61 -0.02 2.79
CA ILE A 93 6.77 -0.59 2.11
C ILE A 93 6.91 0.02 0.73
N ALA A 94 5.83 0.09 -0.03
CA ALA A 94 5.87 0.61 -1.37
C ALA A 94 6.30 2.09 -1.42
N GLY A 95 5.84 2.93 -0.49
CA GLY A 95 6.27 4.33 -0.40
C GLY A 95 7.76 4.48 -0.15
N LEU A 96 8.35 3.61 0.67
CA LEU A 96 9.80 3.59 0.93
C LEU A 96 10.62 3.10 -0.27
N PHE A 97 10.05 2.23 -1.12
CA PHE A 97 10.74 1.62 -2.26
C PHE A 97 10.42 2.20 -3.62
N LEU A 98 9.46 3.12 -3.68
CA LEU A 98 8.98 3.66 -4.94
C LEU A 98 10.09 4.36 -5.71
N ASP A 99 11.00 5.05 -5.02
CA ASP A 99 12.11 5.75 -5.67
C ASP A 99 13.11 4.80 -6.33
N ASP A 100 13.47 3.70 -5.69
CA ASP A 100 14.35 2.69 -6.27
C ASP A 100 13.73 2.09 -7.55
N VAL A 101 12.43 1.78 -7.50
CA VAL A 101 11.70 1.24 -8.65
C VAL A 101 11.57 2.28 -9.75
N ALA A 102 11.22 3.52 -9.40
CA ALA A 102 11.08 4.62 -10.33
C ALA A 102 12.40 4.94 -11.02
N ALA A 103 13.52 4.93 -10.30
CA ALA A 103 14.85 5.13 -10.86
C ALA A 103 15.20 4.05 -11.89
N VAL A 104 14.88 2.78 -11.61
CA VAL A 104 15.08 1.68 -12.57
C VAL A 104 14.22 1.87 -13.82
N VAL A 105 12.94 2.22 -13.64
CA VAL A 105 11.99 2.47 -14.74
C VAL A 105 12.44 3.66 -15.59
N GLU A 106 12.84 4.77 -14.96
CA GLU A 106 13.31 5.98 -15.63
C GLU A 106 14.56 5.69 -16.45
N LYS A 107 15.56 5.01 -15.87
CA LYS A 107 16.80 4.66 -16.57
C LYS A 107 16.56 3.76 -17.78
N ARG A 108 15.61 2.82 -17.68
CA ARG A 108 15.35 1.82 -18.72
C ARG A 108 14.43 2.32 -19.82
N ASP A 109 13.30 2.93 -19.44
CA ASP A 109 12.22 3.27 -20.36
C ASP A 109 12.26 4.74 -20.82
N TYR A 110 12.96 5.60 -20.07
CA TYR A 110 13.09 7.03 -20.37
C TYR A 110 14.53 7.54 -20.27
N PRO A 111 15.51 6.93 -20.96
CA PRO A 111 16.93 7.30 -20.86
C PRO A 111 17.24 8.74 -21.30
N ASN A 112 16.36 9.36 -22.11
CA ASN A 112 16.51 10.71 -22.63
C ASN A 112 15.77 11.78 -21.81
N ASP A 113 14.97 11.38 -20.82
CA ASP A 113 14.30 12.32 -19.93
C ASP A 113 15.23 12.71 -18.77
N PRO A 114 15.11 13.91 -18.19
CA PRO A 114 15.82 14.23 -16.96
C PRO A 114 15.40 13.24 -15.85
N PRO A 115 16.36 12.69 -15.08
CA PRO A 115 16.05 11.78 -13.99
C PRO A 115 15.25 12.52 -12.90
N GLY A 116 14.31 11.82 -12.29
CA GLY A 116 13.59 12.34 -11.13
C GLY A 116 14.54 12.55 -9.94
N LYS A 117 14.20 13.50 -9.08
CA LYS A 117 14.87 13.68 -7.79
C LYS A 117 14.33 12.65 -6.80
N GLU A 118 15.23 11.98 -6.09
CA GLU A 118 14.86 11.10 -4.97
C GLU A 118 14.15 11.91 -3.88
N LEU A 119 13.06 11.36 -3.33
CA LEU A 119 12.40 11.92 -2.17
C LEU A 119 13.33 11.80 -0.95
N PRO A 120 13.45 12.87 -0.13
CA PRO A 120 14.09 12.75 1.15
C PRO A 120 13.41 11.68 2.01
N LEU A 121 14.18 10.77 2.61
CA LEU A 121 13.67 9.66 3.41
C LEU A 121 12.65 10.09 4.48
N GLY A 122 12.86 11.23 5.12
CA GLY A 122 11.92 11.77 6.11
C GLY A 122 10.55 12.11 5.53
N GLN A 123 10.50 12.62 4.28
CA GLN A 123 9.23 12.88 3.59
C GLN A 123 8.54 11.58 3.18
N ALA A 124 9.29 10.58 2.70
CA ALA A 124 8.76 9.26 2.37
C ALA A 124 8.16 8.57 3.61
N ILE A 125 8.86 8.62 4.76
CA ILE A 125 8.36 8.08 6.03
C ILE A 125 7.10 8.82 6.48
N ALA A 126 7.11 10.16 6.49
CA ALA A 126 5.95 10.94 6.92
C ALA A 126 4.72 10.70 6.03
N GLY A 127 4.92 10.64 4.70
CA GLY A 127 3.86 10.29 3.74
C GLY A 127 3.28 8.91 4.03
N SER A 128 4.16 7.93 4.24
CA SER A 128 3.76 6.55 4.48
C SER A 128 3.04 6.35 5.83
N ILE A 129 3.43 7.07 6.89
CA ILE A 129 2.72 7.06 8.19
C ILE A 129 1.32 7.68 8.04
N LYS A 130 1.21 8.80 7.32
CA LYS A 130 -0.09 9.43 7.06
C LYS A 130 -0.99 8.49 6.26
N PHE A 131 -0.43 7.82 5.25
CA PHE A 131 -1.13 6.80 4.48
C PHE A 131 -1.61 5.65 5.38
N LEU A 132 -0.75 5.13 6.26
CA LEU A 132 -1.09 4.08 7.22
C LEU A 132 -2.31 4.46 8.07
N GLY A 133 -2.33 5.68 8.62
CA GLY A 133 -3.47 6.20 9.38
C GLY A 133 -4.76 6.24 8.56
N VAL A 134 -4.71 6.77 7.33
CA VAL A 134 -5.88 6.81 6.44
C VAL A 134 -6.34 5.40 6.07
N ALA A 135 -5.41 4.49 5.77
CA ALA A 135 -5.72 3.13 5.39
C ALA A 135 -6.35 2.34 6.55
N ILE A 136 -5.94 2.57 7.81
CA ILE A 136 -6.59 1.99 9.00
C ILE A 136 -8.05 2.45 9.09
N VAL A 137 -8.32 3.75 8.92
CA VAL A 137 -9.70 4.28 8.94
C VAL A 137 -10.55 3.65 7.85
N PHE A 138 -10.03 3.56 6.63
CA PHE A 138 -10.74 2.91 5.51
C PHE A 138 -11.00 1.41 5.77
N ASN A 139 -10.03 0.70 6.33
CA ASN A 139 -10.18 -0.72 6.68
C ASN A 139 -11.23 -0.92 7.77
N PHE A 140 -11.30 -0.02 8.76
CA PHE A 140 -12.34 -0.06 9.78
C PHE A 140 -13.73 0.14 9.17
N ILE A 141 -13.88 1.10 8.26
CA ILE A 141 -15.14 1.29 7.51
C ILE A 141 -15.47 0.04 6.68
N ALA A 142 -14.49 -0.53 5.99
CA ALA A 142 -14.68 -1.74 5.20
C ALA A 142 -15.13 -2.94 6.07
N LEU A 143 -14.61 -3.05 7.30
CA LEU A 143 -15.01 -4.08 8.26
C LEU A 143 -16.49 -3.92 8.66
N LEU A 144 -16.98 -2.69 8.84
CA LEU A 144 -18.40 -2.43 9.13
C LEU A 144 -19.30 -2.78 7.94
N LEU A 145 -18.79 -2.62 6.72
CA LEU A 145 -19.50 -2.96 5.49
C LEU A 145 -19.51 -4.48 5.22
N LEU A 146 -18.66 -5.27 5.91
CA LEU A 146 -18.52 -6.72 5.75
C LEU A 146 -19.87 -7.46 5.78
N PHE A 147 -20.82 -6.97 6.58
CA PHE A 147 -22.12 -7.58 6.79
C PHE A 147 -23.10 -7.44 5.63
N ILE A 148 -22.75 -6.66 4.59
CA ILE A 148 -23.61 -6.46 3.41
C ILE A 148 -23.01 -7.20 2.20
N PRO A 149 -23.62 -8.31 1.72
CA PRO A 149 -23.14 -9.05 0.56
C PRO A 149 -22.99 -8.16 -0.68
N GLY A 150 -21.89 -8.32 -1.42
CA GLY A 150 -21.59 -7.55 -2.63
C GLY A 150 -20.97 -6.17 -2.39
N VAL A 151 -21.34 -5.48 -1.29
CA VAL A 151 -20.75 -4.17 -0.93
C VAL A 151 -19.26 -4.29 -0.64
N ASN A 152 -18.82 -5.42 -0.07
CA ASN A 152 -17.41 -5.66 0.26
C ASN A 152 -16.48 -5.60 -0.95
N LEU A 153 -16.91 -6.14 -2.08
CA LEU A 153 -16.11 -6.14 -3.30
C LEU A 153 -15.95 -4.72 -3.83
N ILE A 154 -17.06 -3.98 -3.90
CA ILE A 154 -17.06 -2.58 -4.34
C ILE A 154 -16.22 -1.73 -3.38
N ALA A 155 -16.43 -1.88 -2.07
CA ALA A 155 -15.68 -1.17 -1.03
C ALA A 155 -14.18 -1.50 -1.11
N PHE A 156 -13.81 -2.76 -1.32
CA PHE A 156 -12.41 -3.17 -1.48
C PHE A 156 -11.76 -2.47 -2.66
N PHE A 157 -12.36 -2.54 -3.85
CA PHE A 157 -11.80 -1.93 -5.06
C PHE A 157 -11.78 -0.41 -5.00
N MET A 158 -12.82 0.21 -4.45
CA MET A 158 -12.90 1.67 -4.32
C MET A 158 -11.92 2.20 -3.28
N ALA A 159 -11.86 1.58 -2.09
CA ALA A 159 -10.95 1.98 -1.03
C ALA A 159 -9.50 1.78 -1.45
N ASN A 160 -9.12 0.56 -1.85
CA ASN A 160 -7.73 0.30 -2.25
C ASN A 160 -7.38 1.03 -3.55
N GLY A 161 -8.29 1.09 -4.52
CA GLY A 161 -8.04 1.81 -5.76
C GLY A 161 -7.82 3.30 -5.55
N TYR A 162 -8.64 3.94 -4.69
CA TYR A 162 -8.44 5.34 -4.34
C TYR A 162 -7.14 5.57 -3.56
N LEU A 163 -6.89 4.75 -2.53
CA LEU A 163 -5.73 4.89 -1.66
C LEU A 163 -4.42 4.68 -2.44
N LEU A 164 -4.28 3.53 -3.11
CA LEU A 164 -3.09 3.19 -3.88
C LEU A 164 -2.93 4.14 -5.07
N GLY A 165 -4.01 4.47 -5.76
CA GLY A 165 -3.99 5.44 -6.86
C GLY A 165 -3.42 6.78 -6.42
N ARG A 166 -3.97 7.35 -5.35
CA ARG A 166 -3.55 8.65 -4.80
C ARG A 166 -2.09 8.65 -4.36
N GLU A 167 -1.71 7.66 -3.56
CA GLU A 167 -0.39 7.64 -2.90
C GLU A 167 0.74 7.41 -3.90
N PHE A 168 0.63 6.36 -4.70
CA PHE A 168 1.68 6.00 -5.66
C PHE A 168 1.84 7.06 -6.76
N PHE A 169 0.74 7.70 -7.16
CA PHE A 169 0.81 8.80 -8.11
C PHE A 169 1.48 10.04 -7.53
N GLU A 170 1.13 10.44 -6.30
CA GLU A 170 1.77 11.57 -5.63
C GLU A 170 3.27 11.32 -5.48
N PHE A 171 3.69 10.12 -5.07
CA PHE A 171 5.10 9.76 -5.00
C PHE A 171 5.81 9.82 -6.36
N ALA A 172 5.20 9.24 -7.41
CA ALA A 172 5.77 9.30 -8.75
C ALA A 172 5.88 10.75 -9.28
N ALA A 173 4.91 11.61 -8.95
CA ALA A 173 4.90 13.01 -9.36
C ALA A 173 5.90 13.87 -8.57
N MET A 174 6.07 13.59 -7.26
CA MET A 174 7.00 14.33 -6.38
C MET A 174 8.47 14.16 -6.78
N ARG A 175 8.80 13.14 -7.59
CA ARG A 175 10.14 13.02 -8.20
C ARG A 175 10.44 14.13 -9.20
N PHE A 176 9.42 14.77 -9.75
CA PHE A 176 9.57 15.81 -10.78
C PHE A 176 9.03 17.17 -10.35
N ARG A 177 8.24 17.23 -9.28
CA ARG A 177 7.44 18.38 -8.87
C ARG A 177 7.50 18.54 -7.35
N SER A 178 7.20 19.73 -6.84
CA SER A 178 7.04 19.90 -5.39
C SER A 178 5.83 19.11 -4.84
N PRO A 179 5.77 18.82 -3.53
CA PRO A 179 4.62 18.12 -2.91
C PRO A 179 3.27 18.82 -3.11
N GLU A 180 3.25 20.13 -3.29
CA GLU A 180 2.04 20.92 -3.53
C GLU A 180 1.58 20.78 -4.99
N GLU A 181 2.52 20.91 -5.93
CA GLU A 181 2.27 20.71 -7.35
C GLU A 181 1.87 19.27 -7.68
N ALA A 182 2.49 18.28 -7.04
CA ALA A 182 2.12 16.88 -7.19
C ALA A 182 0.65 16.62 -6.79
N ARG A 183 0.22 17.21 -5.66
CA ARG A 183 -1.17 17.13 -5.18
C ARG A 183 -2.14 17.84 -6.12
N ALA A 184 -1.77 19.01 -6.63
CA ALA A 184 -2.60 19.76 -7.57
C ALA A 184 -2.70 19.03 -8.93
N PHE A 185 -1.60 18.45 -9.42
CA PHE A 185 -1.55 17.67 -10.66
C PHE A 185 -2.41 16.40 -10.56
N ARG A 186 -2.34 15.70 -9.43
CA ARG A 186 -3.23 14.57 -9.13
C ARG A 186 -4.69 15.03 -9.12
N ALA A 187 -5.02 16.12 -8.44
CA ALA A 187 -6.39 16.61 -8.35
C ALA A 187 -6.97 16.92 -9.74
N LYS A 188 -6.18 17.53 -10.63
CA LYS A 188 -6.57 17.77 -12.03
C LYS A 188 -6.86 16.47 -12.80
N HIS A 189 -6.14 15.39 -12.50
CA HIS A 189 -6.25 14.10 -13.20
C HIS A 189 -6.88 12.99 -12.34
N ALA A 190 -7.69 13.35 -11.35
CA ALA A 190 -8.12 12.44 -10.29
C ALA A 190 -8.83 11.19 -10.82
N SER A 191 -9.65 11.31 -11.86
CA SER A 191 -10.36 10.18 -12.49
C SER A 191 -9.40 9.18 -13.14
N THR A 192 -8.38 9.67 -13.82
CA THR A 192 -7.36 8.83 -14.48
C THR A 192 -6.49 8.13 -13.43
N VAL A 193 -6.11 8.84 -12.38
CA VAL A 193 -5.35 8.30 -11.25
C VAL A 193 -6.17 7.24 -10.51
N LEU A 194 -7.46 7.48 -10.29
CA LEU A 194 -8.37 6.52 -9.67
C LEU A 194 -8.51 5.25 -10.53
N LEU A 195 -8.69 5.38 -11.83
CA LEU A 195 -8.76 4.23 -12.76
C LEU A 195 -7.48 3.40 -12.74
N ALA A 196 -6.31 4.05 -12.75
CA ALA A 196 -5.04 3.35 -12.61
C ALA A 196 -4.90 2.69 -11.23
N GLY A 197 -5.36 3.35 -10.18
CA GLY A 197 -5.44 2.80 -8.83
C GLY A 197 -6.32 1.55 -8.75
N MET A 198 -7.47 1.53 -9.43
CA MET A 198 -8.33 0.34 -9.50
C MET A 198 -7.65 -0.84 -10.21
N LEU A 199 -6.80 -0.59 -11.22
CA LEU A 199 -5.98 -1.65 -11.81
C LEU A 199 -4.95 -2.21 -10.83
N ILE A 200 -4.32 -1.34 -10.02
CA ILE A 200 -3.43 -1.77 -8.94
C ILE A 200 -4.19 -2.62 -7.93
N ALA A 201 -5.40 -2.18 -7.51
CA ALA A 201 -6.24 -2.95 -6.60
C ALA A 201 -6.64 -4.31 -7.18
N GLY A 202 -6.89 -4.37 -8.50
CA GLY A 202 -7.11 -5.63 -9.21
C GLY A 202 -5.89 -6.55 -9.18
N PHE A 203 -4.69 -6.01 -9.41
CA PHE A 203 -3.44 -6.76 -9.33
C PHE A 203 -3.16 -7.26 -7.90
N LEU A 204 -3.43 -6.42 -6.89
CA LEU A 204 -3.33 -6.74 -5.47
C LEU A 204 -4.28 -7.89 -5.07
N ALA A 205 -5.46 -7.96 -5.69
CA ALA A 205 -6.45 -9.01 -5.42
C ALA A 205 -6.02 -10.39 -5.95
N ILE A 206 -5.03 -10.48 -6.84
CA ILE A 206 -4.54 -11.76 -7.37
C ILE A 206 -3.59 -12.39 -6.33
N PRO A 207 -3.92 -13.58 -5.80
CA PRO A 207 -3.03 -14.28 -4.88
C PRO A 207 -1.65 -14.54 -5.50
N PHE A 208 -0.60 -14.58 -4.66
CA PHE A 208 0.82 -14.74 -5.03
C PHE A 208 1.43 -13.57 -5.82
N PHE A 209 0.67 -12.94 -6.71
CA PHE A 209 1.09 -11.74 -7.44
C PHE A 209 1.05 -10.48 -6.57
N ASN A 210 0.31 -10.51 -5.46
CA ASN A 210 0.24 -9.40 -4.51
C ASN A 210 1.62 -8.89 -4.03
N LEU A 211 2.62 -9.77 -3.91
CA LEU A 211 4.01 -9.43 -3.58
C LEU A 211 4.68 -8.51 -4.61
N LEU A 212 4.25 -8.59 -5.87
CA LEU A 212 4.75 -7.76 -6.97
C LEU A 212 3.98 -6.45 -7.12
N THR A 213 2.90 -6.25 -6.36
CA THR A 213 2.05 -5.05 -6.45
C THR A 213 2.83 -3.75 -6.29
N PRO A 214 3.75 -3.59 -5.31
CA PRO A 214 4.50 -2.35 -5.17
C PRO A 214 5.30 -2.01 -6.43
N LEU A 215 5.90 -3.03 -7.04
CA LEU A 215 6.73 -2.91 -8.23
C LEU A 215 5.88 -2.53 -9.46
N PHE A 216 4.74 -3.20 -9.62
CA PHE A 216 3.76 -2.92 -10.66
C PHE A 216 3.18 -1.51 -10.52
N ALA A 217 2.76 -1.14 -9.31
CA ALA A 217 2.13 0.13 -8.99
C ALA A 217 3.09 1.31 -9.22
N ALA A 218 4.34 1.21 -8.75
CA ALA A 218 5.35 2.23 -8.97
C ALA A 218 5.64 2.42 -10.47
N GLY A 219 5.87 1.34 -11.21
CA GLY A 219 6.07 1.40 -12.66
C GLY A 219 4.88 2.02 -13.39
N LEU A 220 3.67 1.55 -13.09
CA LEU A 220 2.43 2.06 -13.68
C LEU A 220 2.28 3.57 -13.45
N MET A 221 2.50 4.04 -12.23
CA MET A 221 2.31 5.45 -11.88
C MET A 221 3.40 6.36 -12.44
N VAL A 222 4.64 5.88 -12.57
CA VAL A 222 5.71 6.62 -13.27
C VAL A 222 5.36 6.80 -14.75
N HIS A 223 4.99 5.71 -15.44
CA HIS A 223 4.55 5.78 -16.84
C HIS A 223 3.32 6.68 -17.00
N LEU A 224 2.36 6.59 -16.07
CA LEU A 224 1.16 7.41 -16.09
C LEU A 224 1.50 8.90 -15.90
N HIS A 225 2.35 9.23 -14.93
CA HIS A 225 2.80 10.60 -14.68
C HIS A 225 3.50 11.18 -15.91
N LYS A 226 4.41 10.42 -16.55
CA LYS A 226 5.10 10.83 -17.78
C LYS A 226 4.12 11.06 -18.93
N ALA A 227 3.17 10.15 -19.13
CA ALA A 227 2.18 10.27 -20.19
C ALA A 227 1.23 11.46 -19.98
N LEU A 228 0.81 11.73 -18.73
CA LEU A 228 0.01 12.89 -18.38
C LEU A 228 0.79 14.19 -18.54
N SER A 229 2.04 14.24 -18.09
CA SER A 229 2.89 15.43 -18.23
C SER A 229 3.16 15.79 -19.70
N LYS A 230 3.27 14.79 -20.59
CA LYS A 230 3.36 15.02 -22.05
C LYS A 230 2.05 15.55 -22.65
N ARG A 231 0.90 15.16 -22.11
CA ARG A 231 -0.42 15.63 -22.57
C ARG A 231 -0.78 17.01 -22.04
N ASP A 232 -0.24 17.38 -20.88
CA ASP A 232 -0.52 18.63 -20.19
C ASP A 232 0.78 19.40 -19.88
N PRO A 233 1.54 19.82 -20.91
CA PRO A 233 2.82 20.51 -20.72
C PRO A 233 2.65 21.91 -20.08
N GLY A 234 1.44 22.46 -20.08
CA GLY A 234 1.11 23.75 -19.46
C GLY A 234 1.05 23.71 -17.93
N PHE A 235 0.88 22.52 -17.34
CA PHE A 235 0.97 22.33 -15.89
C PHE A 235 2.43 22.08 -15.53
N LYS A 236 3.21 23.17 -15.45
CA LYS A 236 4.66 23.13 -15.25
C LYS A 236 5.04 22.25 -14.05
N ALA A 237 6.06 21.44 -14.28
CA ALA A 237 6.89 20.83 -13.26
C ALA A 237 8.02 21.79 -12.90
#